data_AF-A0AA37ACK3-F1
#
_entry.id   AF-A0AA37ACK3-F1
#
_cell.length_a   1.000
_cell.length_b   1.000
_cell.length_c   1.000
_cell.angle_alpha   90.00
_cell.angle_beta   90.00
_cell.angle_gamma   90.00
#
_symmetry.space_group_name_H-M   'P 1'
#
loop_
_entity.id
_entity.type
_entity.pdbx_description
1 polymer ?
#
loop_
_entity_poly.entity_id
_entity_poly.type
_entity_poly.pdbx_seq_one_letter_code
_entity_poly.pdbx_strand_id
1 'polypeptide(L)'
;MPQNRLWAVEAERERRARLDRNAPVLAKWLWLLFWLVIPSVFSNILTMDTVAGAFPTAGVVGNVLAFLISLAYGVLLWQLREAAGRYRTAALCYLAGGIISGVLLLPAIPEGNWLWWLLSLPVMVLELCAAYQEFYAHAEVLEELDPELAGKWRLLWKWWIGLLLGLFGCIFLALISAILGLLAMLADAIGLLVVGIVKLVYLYRTAKRFREYQPAALQKEVL
;
A
#
# COMPACT_ATOMS: atom_id res chain seq x y z
N MET A 1 16.51 40.75 -8.36
CA MET A 1 16.59 39.36 -8.87
C MET A 1 17.69 38.44 -8.28
N PRO A 2 18.70 38.86 -7.48
CA PRO A 2 19.70 37.91 -6.94
C PRO A 2 19.19 37.11 -5.72
N GLN A 3 18.27 37.68 -4.94
CA GLN A 3 17.85 37.08 -3.68
C GLN A 3 17.01 35.79 -3.90
N ASN A 4 16.12 35.76 -4.90
CA ASN A 4 15.37 34.55 -5.30
C ASN A 4 16.26 33.33 -5.64
N ARG A 5 17.48 33.56 -6.16
CA ARG A 5 18.41 32.47 -6.47
C ARG A 5 19.06 31.89 -5.21
N LEU A 6 19.33 32.72 -4.21
CA LEU A 6 19.92 32.26 -2.95
C LEU A 6 18.93 31.40 -2.16
N TRP A 7 17.67 31.83 -2.04
CA TRP A 7 16.63 31.02 -1.40
C TRP A 7 16.33 29.73 -2.15
N ALA A 8 16.38 29.73 -3.49
CA ALA A 8 16.23 28.50 -4.27
C ALA A 8 17.36 27.50 -3.96
N VAL A 9 18.61 27.99 -3.87
CA VAL A 9 19.78 27.15 -3.54
C VAL A 9 19.72 26.66 -2.09
N GLU A 10 19.30 27.49 -1.14
CA GLU A 10 19.12 27.10 0.26
C GLU A 10 18.01 26.05 0.41
N ALA A 11 16.87 26.24 -0.25
CA ALA A 11 15.78 25.28 -0.26
C ALA A 11 16.19 23.94 -0.89
N GLU A 12 16.98 23.96 -1.97
CA GLU A 12 17.54 22.73 -2.55
C GLU A 12 18.50 22.02 -1.61
N ARG A 13 19.33 22.77 -0.87
CA ARG A 13 20.26 22.19 0.13
C ARG A 13 19.51 21.55 1.29
N GLU A 14 18.50 22.21 1.82
CA GLU A 14 17.67 21.66 2.89
C GLU A 14 16.95 20.38 2.45
N ARG A 15 16.42 20.36 1.22
CA ARG A 15 15.78 19.17 0.64
C ARG A 15 16.77 18.01 0.51
N ARG A 16 17.96 18.26 -0.06
CA ARG A 16 19.02 17.24 -0.19
C ARG A 16 19.48 16.72 1.17
N ALA A 17 19.63 17.58 2.16
CA ALA A 17 20.00 17.16 3.51
C ALA A 17 18.92 16.28 4.18
N ARG A 18 17.63 16.55 3.91
CA ARG A 18 16.53 15.68 4.37
C ARG A 18 16.56 14.32 3.67
N LEU A 19 16.83 14.28 2.36
CA LEU A 19 17.02 13.03 1.62
C LEU A 19 18.19 12.23 2.14
N ASP A 20 19.37 12.83 2.28
CA ASP A 20 20.57 12.16 2.79
C ASP A 20 20.31 11.53 4.17
N ARG A 21 19.58 12.24 5.04
CA ARG A 21 19.21 11.73 6.37
C ARG A 21 18.20 10.59 6.31
N ASN A 22 17.20 10.68 5.44
CA ASN A 22 16.06 9.76 5.42
C ASN A 22 16.29 8.55 4.49
N ALA A 23 17.18 8.66 3.50
CA ALA A 23 17.49 7.63 2.51
C ALA A 23 17.87 6.25 3.12
N PRO A 24 18.73 6.13 4.14
CA PRO A 24 19.07 4.82 4.70
C PRO A 24 17.88 4.16 5.41
N VAL A 25 17.04 4.96 6.08
CA VAL A 25 15.82 4.49 6.74
C VAL A 25 14.80 4.02 5.70
N LEU A 26 14.56 4.83 4.67
CA LEU A 26 13.69 4.49 3.55
C LEU A 26 14.15 3.22 2.85
N ALA A 27 15.43 3.14 2.45
CA ALA A 27 15.99 1.98 1.77
C ALA A 27 15.79 0.68 2.55
N LYS A 28 16.04 0.69 3.87
CA LYS A 28 15.90 -0.49 4.73
C LYS A 28 14.44 -0.94 4.84
N TRP A 29 13.53 -0.03 5.16
CA TRP A 29 12.14 -0.40 5.46
C TRP A 29 11.28 -0.61 4.21
N LEU A 30 11.50 0.15 3.12
CA LEU A 30 10.84 -0.12 1.83
C LEU A 30 11.23 -1.49 1.28
N TRP A 31 12.49 -1.89 1.44
CA TRP A 31 12.95 -3.22 1.03
C TRP A 31 12.27 -4.34 1.84
N LEU A 32 12.08 -4.11 3.14
CA LEU A 32 11.40 -5.05 4.03
C LEU A 32 9.89 -5.12 3.73
N LEU A 33 9.24 -3.99 3.43
CA LEU A 33 7.87 -3.95 2.93
C LEU A 33 7.71 -4.76 1.64
N PHE A 34 8.62 -4.58 0.68
CA PHE A 34 8.60 -5.37 -0.55
C PHE A 34 8.65 -6.88 -0.28
N TRP A 35 9.55 -7.30 0.61
CA TRP A 35 9.66 -8.71 1.01
C TRP A 35 8.43 -9.22 1.77
N LEU A 36 7.72 -8.36 2.50
CA LEU A 36 6.52 -8.72 3.26
C LEU A 36 5.28 -8.87 2.36
N VAL A 37 5.21 -8.13 1.25
CA VAL A 37 4.09 -8.26 0.30
C VAL A 37 4.07 -9.63 -0.38
N ILE A 38 5.21 -10.28 -0.56
CA ILE A 38 5.29 -11.62 -1.16
C ILE A 38 4.51 -12.66 -0.32
N PRO A 39 4.84 -12.91 0.97
CA PRO A 39 4.08 -13.84 1.81
C PRO A 39 2.65 -13.38 2.09
N SER A 40 2.34 -12.07 2.02
CA SER A 40 0.96 -11.60 2.17
C SER A 40 0.06 -12.12 1.05
N VAL A 41 0.55 -12.13 -0.19
CA VAL A 41 -0.20 -12.68 -1.33
C VAL A 41 -0.43 -14.18 -1.15
N PHE A 42 0.58 -14.93 -0.68
CA PHE A 42 0.41 -16.36 -0.35
C PHE A 42 -0.63 -16.58 0.74
N SER A 43 -0.63 -15.76 1.78
CA SER A 43 -1.61 -15.85 2.87
C SER A 43 -3.03 -15.66 2.35
N ASN A 44 -3.26 -14.67 1.49
CA ASN A 44 -4.58 -14.41 0.90
C ASN A 44 -5.08 -15.56 0.02
N ILE A 45 -4.18 -16.29 -0.65
CA ILE A 45 -4.54 -17.47 -1.44
C ILE A 45 -4.98 -18.61 -0.51
N LEU A 46 -4.30 -18.80 0.62
CA LEU A 46 -4.64 -19.84 1.61
C LEU A 46 -5.99 -19.58 2.29
N THR A 47 -6.40 -18.32 2.42
CA THR A 47 -7.68 -17.92 3.02
C THR A 47 -8.84 -17.89 2.03
N MET A 48 -8.63 -18.21 0.74
CA MET A 48 -9.74 -18.28 -0.21
C MET A 48 -10.72 -19.38 0.18
N ASP A 49 -12.02 -19.12 0.09
CA ASP A 49 -13.09 -20.07 0.47
C ASP A 49 -12.95 -21.44 -0.20
N THR A 50 -12.42 -21.48 -1.42
CA THR A 50 -12.14 -22.71 -2.16
C THR A 50 -11.03 -23.55 -1.51
N VAL A 51 -9.98 -22.91 -1.02
CA VAL A 51 -8.83 -23.56 -0.37
C VAL A 51 -9.16 -23.90 1.08
N ALA A 52 -9.80 -22.97 1.80
CA ALA A 52 -10.25 -23.16 3.17
C ALA A 52 -11.34 -24.23 3.27
N GLY A 53 -12.24 -24.34 2.28
CA GLY A 53 -13.24 -25.39 2.20
C GLY A 53 -12.65 -26.77 1.94
N ALA A 54 -11.57 -26.86 1.15
CA ALA A 54 -10.85 -28.11 0.91
C ALA A 54 -9.96 -28.52 2.10
N PHE A 55 -9.34 -27.55 2.77
CA PHE A 55 -8.45 -27.76 3.91
C PHE A 55 -8.75 -26.74 5.03
N PRO A 56 -9.66 -27.06 5.97
CA PRO A 56 -10.09 -26.15 7.03
C PRO A 56 -8.92 -25.67 7.92
N THR A 57 -7.96 -26.55 8.19
CA THR A 57 -6.73 -26.23 8.94
C THR A 57 -5.84 -25.23 8.20
N ALA A 58 -5.77 -25.30 6.88
CA ALA A 58 -5.01 -24.35 6.06
C ALA A 58 -5.65 -22.96 6.07
N GLY A 59 -7.00 -22.88 6.09
CA GLY A 59 -7.72 -21.61 6.20
C GLY A 59 -7.46 -20.90 7.54
N VAL A 60 -7.47 -21.63 8.66
CA VAL A 60 -7.14 -21.06 9.99
C VAL A 60 -5.70 -20.55 10.03
N VAL A 61 -4.74 -21.34 9.51
CA VAL A 61 -3.34 -20.92 9.43
C VAL A 61 -3.20 -19.68 8.55
N GLY A 62 -3.89 -19.63 7.42
CA GLY A 62 -3.92 -18.48 6.52
C GLY A 62 -4.44 -17.22 7.20
N ASN A 63 -5.51 -17.31 8.00
CA ASN A 63 -6.08 -16.17 8.72
C ASN A 63 -5.12 -15.63 9.80
N VAL A 64 -4.50 -16.53 10.58
CA VAL A 64 -3.49 -16.13 11.57
C VAL A 64 -2.29 -15.48 10.90
N LEU A 65 -1.82 -16.06 9.79
CA LEU A 65 -0.70 -15.51 9.02
C LEU A 65 -1.06 -14.13 8.44
N ALA A 66 -2.25 -13.96 7.87
CA ALA A 66 -2.73 -12.71 7.30
C ALA A 66 -2.81 -11.61 8.38
N PHE A 67 -3.31 -11.96 9.57
CA PHE A 67 -3.37 -11.05 10.70
C PHE A 67 -1.98 -10.63 11.20
N LEU A 68 -1.04 -11.57 11.33
CA LEU A 68 0.33 -11.26 11.72
C LEU A 68 1.05 -10.39 10.68
N ILE A 69 0.83 -10.68 9.40
CA ILE A 69 1.39 -9.90 8.29
C ILE A 69 0.79 -8.49 8.27
N SER A 70 -0.51 -8.32 8.53
CA SER A 70 -1.13 -7.00 8.53
C SER A 70 -0.58 -6.12 9.66
N LEU A 71 -0.36 -6.69 10.85
CA LEU A 71 0.32 -6.00 11.96
C LEU A 71 1.76 -5.64 11.60
N ALA A 72 2.52 -6.59 11.05
CA ALA A 72 3.88 -6.33 10.60
C ALA A 72 3.92 -5.21 9.56
N TYR A 73 3.00 -5.21 8.60
CA TYR A 73 2.89 -4.19 7.56
C TYR A 73 2.61 -2.80 8.16
N GLY A 74 1.65 -2.70 9.08
CA GLY A 74 1.35 -1.47 9.80
C GLY A 74 2.54 -0.96 10.63
N VAL A 75 3.29 -1.85 11.28
CA VAL A 75 4.51 -1.50 12.02
C VAL A 75 5.62 -1.02 11.09
N LEU A 76 5.79 -1.63 9.90
CA LEU A 76 6.78 -1.17 8.92
C LEU A 76 6.43 0.21 8.37
N LEU A 77 5.16 0.48 8.08
CA LEU A 77 4.70 1.83 7.72
C LEU A 77 4.92 2.81 8.87
N TRP A 78 4.75 2.37 10.12
CA TRP A 78 5.04 3.21 11.29
C TRP A 78 6.51 3.58 11.38
N GLN A 79 7.44 2.68 11.07
CA GLN A 79 8.88 3.01 11.06
C GLN A 79 9.22 4.04 9.97
N LEU A 80 8.48 4.02 8.85
CA LEU A 80 8.63 5.02 7.79
C LEU A 80 8.08 6.42 8.16
N ARG A 81 7.41 6.57 9.30
CA ARG A 81 6.89 7.88 9.78
C ARG A 81 7.97 8.95 9.91
N GLU A 82 9.21 8.55 10.17
CA GLU A 82 10.34 9.47 10.34
C GLU A 82 10.73 10.13 9.02
N ALA A 83 10.42 9.48 7.89
CA ALA A 83 10.73 9.96 6.56
C ALA A 83 9.64 10.88 6.00
N ALA A 84 8.35 10.55 6.19
CA ALA A 84 7.23 11.40 5.76
C ALA A 84 6.03 11.27 6.70
N GLY A 85 5.38 12.39 7.00
CA GLY A 85 4.24 12.45 7.92
C GLY A 85 3.04 11.61 7.44
N ARG A 86 2.88 11.42 6.13
CA ARG A 86 1.77 10.63 5.55
C ARG A 86 1.88 9.14 5.84
N TYR A 87 3.09 8.61 6.03
CA TYR A 87 3.28 7.22 6.50
C TYR A 87 2.72 7.00 7.90
N ARG A 88 2.74 8.01 8.77
CA ARG A 88 2.13 7.92 10.10
C ARG A 88 0.62 7.71 10.01
N THR A 89 -0.04 8.49 9.16
CA THR A 89 -1.49 8.36 8.96
C THR A 89 -1.84 7.03 8.30
N ALA A 90 -1.07 6.61 7.29
CA ALA A 90 -1.23 5.30 6.65
C ALA A 90 -1.11 4.17 7.68
N ALA A 91 -0.07 4.18 8.51
CA ALA A 91 0.16 3.19 9.56
C ALA A 91 -0.98 3.13 10.58
N LEU A 92 -1.47 4.29 11.06
CA LEU A 92 -2.59 4.34 12.00
C LEU A 92 -3.87 3.78 11.39
N CYS A 93 -4.21 4.17 10.16
CA CYS A 93 -5.38 3.66 9.48
C CYS A 93 -5.26 2.14 9.23
N TYR A 94 -4.09 1.66 8.82
CA TYR A 94 -3.85 0.25 8.56
C TYR A 94 -3.89 -0.60 9.84
N LEU A 95 -3.29 -0.13 10.93
CA LEU A 95 -3.33 -0.82 12.23
C LEU A 95 -4.73 -0.82 12.83
N ALA A 96 -5.45 0.32 12.78
CA ALA A 96 -6.82 0.40 13.26
C ALA A 96 -7.74 -0.53 12.46
N GLY A 97 -7.65 -0.49 11.12
CA GLY A 97 -8.38 -1.41 10.24
C GLY A 97 -8.04 -2.87 10.54
N GLY A 98 -6.74 -3.22 10.61
CA GLY A 98 -6.28 -4.58 10.89
C GLY A 98 -6.74 -5.12 12.25
N ILE A 99 -6.77 -4.30 13.30
CA ILE A 99 -7.30 -4.71 14.62
C ILE A 99 -8.81 -4.97 14.54
N ILE A 100 -9.58 -4.08 13.91
CA ILE A 100 -11.03 -4.26 13.78
C ILE A 100 -11.34 -5.48 12.91
N SER A 101 -10.63 -5.67 11.79
CA SER A 101 -10.73 -6.87 10.95
C SER A 101 -10.37 -8.14 11.74
N GLY A 102 -9.35 -8.09 12.59
CA GLY A 102 -9.02 -9.20 13.50
C GLY A 102 -10.13 -9.54 14.49
N VAL A 103 -10.85 -8.53 14.99
CA VAL A 103 -12.03 -8.72 15.85
C VAL A 103 -13.19 -9.34 15.06
N LEU A 104 -13.37 -8.96 13.79
CA LEU A 104 -14.39 -9.55 12.91
C LEU A 104 -14.13 -11.02 12.58
N LEU A 105 -12.89 -11.51 12.71
CA LEU A 105 -12.56 -12.94 12.56
C LEU A 105 -13.00 -13.79 13.78
N LEU A 106 -13.42 -13.17 14.88
CA LEU A 106 -13.89 -13.92 16.06
C LEU A 106 -15.26 -14.55 15.77
N PRO A 107 -15.46 -15.84 16.13
CA PRO A 107 -16.73 -16.54 15.90
C PRO A 107 -17.93 -15.94 16.65
N ALA A 108 -17.69 -14.98 17.55
CA ALA A 108 -18.72 -14.24 18.28
C ALA A 108 -19.49 -13.23 17.40
N ILE A 109 -18.98 -12.86 16.22
CA ILE A 109 -19.61 -11.88 15.32
C ILE A 109 -19.86 -12.52 13.95
N PRO A 110 -20.97 -13.25 13.77
CA PRO A 110 -21.31 -13.84 12.48
C PRO A 110 -21.66 -12.75 11.45
N GLU A 111 -21.36 -13.01 10.17
CA GLU A 111 -21.56 -12.07 9.04
C GLU A 111 -23.01 -11.61 8.83
N GLY A 112 -23.98 -12.36 9.37
CA GLY A 112 -25.40 -11.99 9.38
C GLY A 112 -25.81 -10.99 10.47
N ASN A 113 -24.89 -10.60 11.37
CA ASN A 113 -25.16 -9.65 12.45
C ASN A 113 -24.99 -8.21 11.96
N TRP A 114 -25.90 -7.30 12.31
CA TRP A 114 -25.80 -5.88 11.99
C TRP A 114 -24.52 -5.23 12.54
N LEU A 115 -23.98 -5.73 13.66
CA LEU A 115 -22.69 -5.29 14.22
C LEU A 115 -21.53 -5.55 13.26
N TRP A 116 -21.59 -6.65 12.49
CA TRP A 116 -20.59 -6.97 11.50
C TRP A 116 -20.56 -5.89 10.40
N TRP A 117 -21.74 -5.53 9.88
CA TRP A 117 -21.90 -4.45 8.90
C TRP A 117 -21.51 -3.07 9.44
N LEU A 118 -21.81 -2.80 10.71
CA LEU A 118 -21.46 -1.54 11.36
C LEU A 118 -19.94 -1.36 11.53
N LEU A 119 -19.20 -2.46 11.71
CA LEU A 119 -17.75 -2.45 11.84
C LEU A 119 -17.02 -2.55 10.50
N SER A 120 -17.57 -3.29 9.52
CA SER A 120 -16.93 -3.47 8.22
C SER A 120 -16.91 -2.20 7.37
N LEU A 121 -17.96 -1.36 7.45
CA LEU A 121 -18.01 -0.09 6.72
C LEU A 121 -16.89 0.89 7.14
N PRO A 122 -16.66 1.18 8.44
CA PRO A 122 -15.51 1.94 8.89
C PRO A 122 -14.17 1.33 8.49
N VAL A 123 -14.02 0.00 8.57
CA VAL A 123 -12.80 -0.70 8.14
C VAL A 123 -12.51 -0.41 6.67
N MET A 124 -13.52 -0.52 5.80
CA MET A 124 -13.36 -0.23 4.37
C MET A 124 -12.88 1.20 4.13
N VAL A 125 -13.43 2.18 4.87
CA VAL A 125 -12.99 3.58 4.80
C VAL A 125 -11.56 3.75 5.29
N LEU A 126 -11.19 3.10 6.40
CA LEU A 126 -9.84 3.14 6.94
C LEU A 126 -8.81 2.52 5.98
N GLU A 127 -9.14 1.39 5.35
CA GLU A 127 -8.28 0.75 4.35
C GLU A 127 -8.11 1.63 3.12
N LEU A 128 -9.19 2.27 2.66
CA LEU A 128 -9.13 3.22 1.55
C LEU A 128 -8.24 4.43 1.89
N CYS A 129 -8.41 4.99 3.10
CA CYS A 129 -7.56 6.07 3.59
C CYS A 129 -6.09 5.63 3.74
N ALA A 130 -5.84 4.44 4.28
CA ALA A 130 -4.51 3.88 4.43
C ALA A 130 -3.83 3.74 3.07
N ALA A 131 -4.52 3.15 2.09
CA ALA A 131 -4.03 2.98 0.74
C ALA A 131 -3.72 4.35 0.11
N TYR A 132 -4.66 5.30 0.15
CA TYR A 132 -4.44 6.66 -0.38
C TYR A 132 -3.17 7.30 0.20
N GLN A 133 -3.02 7.25 1.52
CA GLN A 133 -1.85 7.83 2.18
C GLN A 133 -0.57 7.08 1.83
N GLU A 134 -0.59 5.76 1.69
CA GLU A 134 0.54 4.94 1.27
C GLU A 134 1.02 5.31 -0.15
N PHE A 135 0.11 5.32 -1.14
CA PHE A 135 0.44 5.67 -2.53
C PHE A 135 1.05 7.07 -2.63
N TYR A 136 0.47 8.05 -1.93
CA TYR A 136 0.98 9.40 -1.93
C TYR A 136 2.25 9.58 -1.10
N ALA A 137 2.43 8.83 -0.01
CA ALA A 137 3.67 8.86 0.76
C ALA A 137 4.83 8.33 -0.07
N HIS A 138 4.64 7.24 -0.83
CA HIS A 138 5.62 6.75 -1.80
C HIS A 138 5.95 7.77 -2.87
N ALA A 139 4.92 8.45 -3.41
CA ALA A 139 5.14 9.51 -4.38
C ALA A 139 5.91 10.71 -3.79
N GLU A 140 5.60 11.11 -2.56
CA GLU A 140 6.22 12.27 -1.89
C GLU A 140 7.70 12.02 -1.60
N VAL A 141 8.06 10.86 -1.04
CA VAL A 141 9.48 10.55 -0.79
C VAL A 141 10.27 10.41 -2.09
N LEU A 142 9.64 10.00 -3.18
CA LEU A 142 10.26 9.90 -4.49
C LEU A 142 10.32 11.21 -5.25
N GLU A 143 9.51 12.22 -4.92
CA GLU A 143 9.40 13.47 -5.69
C GLU A 143 10.75 14.17 -5.82
N GLU A 144 11.61 14.02 -4.82
CA GLU A 144 12.94 14.62 -4.77
C GLU A 144 14.03 13.74 -5.40
N LEU A 145 13.83 12.42 -5.51
CA LEU A 145 14.82 11.46 -6.03
C LEU A 145 14.54 11.04 -7.49
N ASP A 146 13.28 10.74 -7.81
CA ASP A 146 12.82 10.27 -9.12
C ASP A 146 11.38 10.78 -9.34
N PRO A 147 11.20 12.02 -9.84
CA PRO A 147 9.87 12.62 -10.01
C PRO A 147 9.01 11.86 -11.04
N GLU A 148 9.64 11.15 -11.98
CA GLU A 148 8.93 10.32 -12.94
C GLU A 148 8.25 9.13 -12.25
N LEU A 149 8.97 8.44 -11.36
CA LEU A 149 8.41 7.34 -10.57
C LEU A 149 7.37 7.83 -9.56
N ALA A 150 7.55 9.02 -8.98
CA ALA A 150 6.54 9.65 -8.13
C ALA A 150 5.23 9.90 -8.89
N GLY A 151 5.30 10.38 -10.13
CA GLY A 151 4.14 10.56 -11.00
C GLY A 151 3.42 9.24 -11.28
N LYS A 152 4.18 8.16 -11.51
CA LYS A 152 3.63 6.81 -11.72
C LYS A 152 2.89 6.27 -10.50
N TRP A 153 3.38 6.52 -9.28
CA TRP A 153 2.66 6.18 -8.04
C TRP A 153 1.32 6.91 -7.92
N ARG A 154 1.27 8.20 -8.24
CA ARG A 154 0.01 8.99 -8.24
C ARG A 154 -0.97 8.50 -9.31
N LEU A 155 -0.47 8.07 -10.47
CA LEU A 155 -1.30 7.49 -11.53
C LEU A 155 -1.83 6.11 -11.13
N LEU A 156 -1.00 5.28 -10.48
CA LEU A 156 -1.39 3.96 -10.00
C LEU A 156 -2.57 4.02 -9.03
N TRP A 157 -2.58 5.02 -8.13
CA TRP A 157 -3.74 5.30 -7.27
C TRP A 157 -5.02 5.58 -8.08
N LYS A 158 -4.93 6.38 -9.16
CA LYS A 158 -6.10 6.68 -10.02
C LYS A 158 -6.62 5.44 -10.74
N TRP A 159 -5.75 4.55 -11.19
CA TRP A 159 -6.16 3.27 -11.77
C TRP A 159 -6.82 2.37 -10.73
N TRP A 160 -6.25 2.30 -9.53
CA TRP A 160 -6.78 1.49 -8.44
C TRP A 160 -8.19 1.95 -8.03
N ILE A 161 -8.44 3.25 -7.86
CA ILE A 161 -9.79 3.75 -7.56
C ILE A 161 -10.75 3.57 -8.76
N GLY A 162 -10.24 3.68 -9.99
CA GLY A 162 -11.03 3.44 -11.20
C GLY A 162 -11.53 1.99 -11.29
N LEU A 163 -10.68 1.01 -10.98
CA LEU A 163 -11.05 -0.40 -10.89
C LEU A 163 -12.01 -0.65 -9.72
N LEU A 164 -11.77 -0.03 -8.56
CA LEU A 164 -12.67 -0.15 -7.41
C LEU A 164 -14.10 0.32 -7.77
N LEU A 165 -14.21 1.46 -8.49
CA LEU A 165 -15.48 1.97 -9.02
C LEU A 165 -16.05 1.10 -10.14
N GLY A 166 -15.18 0.51 -10.97
CA GLY A 166 -15.54 -0.49 -11.98
C GLY A 166 -16.24 -1.70 -11.36
N LEU A 167 -15.76 -2.17 -10.21
CA LEU A 167 -16.34 -3.27 -9.45
C LEU A 167 -17.78 -2.97 -9.01
N PHE A 168 -18.05 -1.76 -8.53
CA PHE A 168 -19.42 -1.30 -8.28
C PHE A 168 -20.26 -1.26 -9.56
N GLY A 169 -19.70 -0.78 -10.68
CA GLY A 169 -20.35 -0.79 -11.99
C GLY A 169 -20.72 -2.19 -12.46
N CYS A 170 -19.88 -3.19 -12.17
CA CYS A 170 -20.14 -4.60 -12.51
C CYS A 170 -21.37 -5.15 -11.79
N ILE A 171 -21.62 -4.73 -10.54
CA ILE A 171 -22.81 -5.14 -9.78
C ILE A 171 -24.07 -4.64 -10.50
N PHE A 172 -24.13 -3.36 -10.87
CA PHE A 172 -25.26 -2.82 -11.61
C PHE A 172 -25.43 -3.49 -12.98
N LEU A 173 -24.34 -3.79 -13.68
CA LEU A 173 -24.39 -4.48 -14.96
C LEU A 173 -24.91 -5.91 -14.82
N ALA A 174 -24.52 -6.62 -13.75
CA ALA A 174 -25.00 -7.98 -13.46
C ALA A 174 -26.51 -8.03 -13.17
N LEU A 175 -27.09 -6.96 -12.60
CA LEU A 175 -28.53 -6.85 -12.40
C LEU A 175 -29.31 -6.75 -13.72
N ILE A 176 -28.71 -6.17 -14.76
CA ILE A 176 -29.31 -6.04 -16.09
C ILE A 176 -29.05 -7.30 -16.92
N SER A 177 -27.81 -7.79 -16.90
CA SER A 177 -27.38 -8.96 -17.65
C SER A 177 -26.25 -9.69 -16.91
N ALA A 178 -26.56 -10.90 -16.44
CA ALA A 178 -25.61 -11.73 -15.70
C ALA A 178 -24.34 -12.03 -16.52
N ILE A 179 -24.46 -12.29 -17.82
CA ILE A 179 -23.31 -12.62 -18.69
C ILE A 179 -22.40 -11.40 -18.86
N LEU A 180 -22.97 -10.22 -19.11
CA LEU A 180 -22.18 -8.98 -19.24
C LEU A 180 -21.54 -8.60 -17.91
N GLY A 181 -22.26 -8.74 -16.81
CA GLY A 181 -21.73 -8.54 -15.46
C GLY A 181 -20.55 -9.47 -15.17
N LEU A 182 -20.67 -10.76 -15.49
CA LEU A 182 -19.59 -11.74 -15.30
C LEU A 182 -18.35 -11.40 -16.13
N LEU A 183 -18.53 -11.06 -17.41
CA LEU A 183 -17.40 -10.66 -18.28
C LEU A 183 -16.72 -9.39 -17.78
N ALA A 184 -17.49 -8.42 -17.30
CA ALA A 184 -16.95 -7.20 -16.70
C ALA A 184 -16.19 -7.48 -15.40
N MET A 185 -16.72 -8.34 -14.52
CA MET A 185 -16.02 -8.78 -13.30
C MET A 185 -14.70 -9.49 -13.62
N LEU A 186 -14.66 -10.35 -14.65
CA LEU A 186 -13.42 -10.98 -15.10
C LEU A 186 -12.40 -9.96 -15.59
N ALA A 187 -12.83 -8.96 -16.38
CA ALA A 187 -11.95 -7.90 -16.85
C ALA A 187 -11.40 -7.06 -15.68
N ASP A 188 -12.25 -6.74 -14.70
CA ASP A 188 -11.89 -5.97 -13.51
C ASP A 188 -10.92 -6.74 -12.61
N ALA A 189 -11.13 -8.04 -12.42
CA ALA A 189 -10.22 -8.93 -11.70
C ALA A 189 -8.82 -8.96 -12.34
N ILE A 190 -8.73 -9.03 -13.68
CA ILE A 190 -7.45 -8.93 -14.40
C ILE A 190 -6.82 -7.55 -14.17
N GLY A 191 -7.61 -6.48 -14.22
CA GLY A 191 -7.15 -5.12 -13.95
C GLY A 191 -6.54 -4.98 -12.55
N LEU A 192 -7.22 -5.49 -11.52
CA LEU A 192 -6.74 -5.48 -10.14
C LEU A 192 -5.45 -6.29 -9.98
N LEU A 193 -5.36 -7.45 -10.65
CA LEU A 193 -4.14 -8.26 -10.66
C LEU A 193 -2.97 -7.49 -11.28
N VAL A 194 -3.18 -6.85 -12.43
CA VAL A 194 -2.14 -6.03 -13.10
C VAL A 194 -1.71 -4.88 -12.20
N VAL A 195 -2.65 -4.15 -11.60
CA VAL A 195 -2.34 -3.04 -10.68
C VAL A 195 -1.57 -3.53 -9.46
N GLY A 196 -1.90 -4.71 -8.92
CA GLY A 196 -1.16 -5.35 -7.84
C GLY A 196 0.30 -5.67 -8.21
N ILE A 197 0.52 -6.25 -9.39
CA ILE A 197 1.87 -6.53 -9.90
C ILE A 197 2.64 -5.21 -10.10
N VAL A 198 2.02 -4.20 -10.70
CA VAL A 198 2.65 -2.89 -10.93
C VAL A 198 3.00 -2.21 -9.59
N LYS A 199 2.13 -2.28 -8.57
CA LYS A 199 2.42 -1.79 -7.21
C LYS A 199 3.68 -2.45 -6.66
N LEU A 200 3.79 -3.77 -6.77
CA LEU A 200 4.96 -4.54 -6.30
C LEU A 200 6.24 -4.14 -7.06
N VAL A 201 6.17 -3.99 -8.38
CA VAL A 201 7.30 -3.54 -9.21
C VAL A 201 7.73 -2.12 -8.82
N TYR A 202 6.77 -1.22 -8.60
CA TYR A 202 7.08 0.15 -8.20
C TYR A 202 7.69 0.20 -6.80
N LEU A 203 7.19 -0.61 -5.87
CA LEU A 203 7.75 -0.73 -4.52
C LEU A 203 9.21 -1.22 -4.57
N TYR A 204 9.49 -2.26 -5.36
CA TYR A 204 10.84 -2.74 -5.61
C TYR A 204 11.75 -1.66 -6.20
N ARG A 205 11.29 -0.97 -7.25
CA ARG A 205 12.07 0.11 -7.89
C ARG A 205 12.35 1.25 -6.93
N THR A 206 11.37 1.63 -6.11
CA THR A 206 11.49 2.65 -5.07
C THR A 206 12.55 2.24 -4.04
N ALA A 207 12.45 1.03 -3.49
CA ALA A 207 13.41 0.50 -2.53
C ALA A 207 14.83 0.43 -3.12
N LYS A 208 14.95 -0.04 -4.37
CA LYS A 208 16.23 -0.13 -5.08
C LYS A 208 16.85 1.25 -5.29
N ARG A 209 16.08 2.25 -5.73
CA ARG A 209 16.56 3.63 -5.91
C ARG A 209 17.12 4.24 -4.63
N PHE A 210 16.43 4.05 -3.50
CA PHE A 210 16.94 4.52 -2.21
C PHE A 210 18.18 3.76 -1.72
N ARG A 211 18.34 2.50 -2.11
CA ARG A 211 19.51 1.69 -1.75
C ARG A 211 20.74 2.00 -2.60
N GLU A 212 20.53 2.36 -3.86
CA GLU A 212 21.56 2.80 -4.80
C GLU A 212 21.94 4.28 -4.59
N TYR A 213 21.11 5.04 -3.87
CA TYR A 213 21.39 6.42 -3.53
C TYR A 213 22.64 6.52 -2.65
N GLN A 214 23.71 7.10 -3.20
CA GLN A 214 24.90 7.45 -2.44
C GLN A 214 24.74 8.89 -1.91
N PRO A 215 24.95 9.12 -0.60
CA PRO A 215 24.83 10.45 -0.03
C PRO A 215 25.89 11.39 -0.61
N ALA A 216 25.53 12.66 -0.79
CA ALA A 216 26.39 13.65 -1.46
C ALA A 216 27.73 13.89 -0.75
N ALA A 217 27.85 13.52 0.53
CA ALA A 217 29.10 13.58 1.29
C ALA A 217 30.18 12.62 0.74
N LEU A 218 29.81 11.41 0.30
CA LEU A 218 30.74 10.45 -0.31
C LEU A 218 31.08 10.82 -1.75
N GLN A 219 30.19 11.52 -2.45
CA GLN A 219 30.40 11.95 -3.82
C GLN A 219 31.44 13.08 -3.95
N LYS A 220 31.67 13.84 -2.86
CA LYS A 220 32.68 14.90 -2.77
C LYS A 220 34.08 14.41 -2.42
N GLU A 221 34.23 13.21 -1.83
CA GLU A 221 35.56 12.65 -1.50
C GLU A 221 36.23 11.96 -2.70
N VAL A 222 35.49 11.71 -3.78
CA VAL A 222 35.98 11.04 -4.99
C VAL A 222 36.38 12.04 -6.10
N LEU A 223 36.19 13.35 -5.86
CA LEU A 223 36.49 14.45 -6.78
C LEU A 223 37.60 15.34 -6.20
#